data_AF-A0A4Q2TW48-F1
#
_entry.id   AF-A0A4Q2TW48-F1
#
_cell.length_a   1.000
_cell.length_b   1.000
_cell.length_c   1.000
_cell.angle_alpha   90.00
_cell.angle_beta   90.00
_cell.angle_gamma   90.00
#
_symmetry.space_group_name_H-M   'P 1'
#
loop_
_entity.id
_entity.type
_entity.pdbx_description
1 polymer ?
#
loop_
_entity_poly.entity_id
_entity_poly.type
_entity_poly.pdbx_seq_one_letter_code
_entity_poly.pdbx_strand_id
1 'polypeptide(L)'
;MRAAEALAAPLSPEGTGMGPGWVSRARHNIAVFTVMGGLTFNLFLCLVNTRVTGIRDSHVMLFEMLLIGSAFLAAFTRKLDIYLVLALYVSYMVLLFALRGAVDLKALRDILIPIAFYFMGTRVQDLRLADRLVTASIAVVVVFGLFEYLLTDLYLDFFNVLGYFIARGTVTPEEAFGATRGLFISGMRPEPRSLFSFLGQHRVSSVFLEPVSAGNFGAIVFAWALFRADMRYRFVVMAGAILTVILADARFGFFTCVLMTLMTPFYRIVPKTIWLALPFLMLAVIAVYGLATGTEGGANDVGGRLKVTAGILTHLDLPVVLGIAVTDQFTADSGLAYTLTKFGLFGFIALWALMVMAPIRDAKAWSFHSMVIIYLLLLMVISNSLYSIKTAALLWFILGTADRIDWRALARGRVRDDRAPGIPQPTMKNP
;
A
#
# COMPACT_ATOMS: atom_id res chain seq x y z
N MET A 1 -21.76 33.67 -55.77
CA MET A 1 -21.99 33.18 -54.39
C MET A 1 -21.97 31.64 -54.34
N ARG A 2 -20.92 31.00 -54.88
CA ARG A 2 -20.68 29.54 -54.90
C ARG A 2 -19.18 29.21 -55.10
N ALA A 3 -18.30 29.93 -54.41
CA ALA A 3 -16.85 29.75 -54.55
C ALA A 3 -16.06 29.95 -53.24
N ALA A 4 -16.70 29.80 -52.08
CA ALA A 4 -16.07 30.06 -50.77
C ALA A 4 -16.32 28.96 -49.71
N GLU A 5 -16.65 27.73 -50.13
CA GLU A 5 -16.92 26.59 -49.23
C GLU A 5 -16.00 25.38 -49.48
N ALA A 6 -14.88 25.55 -50.17
CA ALA A 6 -13.98 24.45 -50.54
C ALA A 6 -12.69 24.36 -49.69
N LEU A 7 -12.58 25.06 -48.56
CA LEU A 7 -11.31 25.19 -47.82
C LEU A 7 -11.38 24.93 -46.31
N ALA A 8 -12.32 24.06 -45.88
CA ALA A 8 -12.39 23.58 -44.51
C ALA A 8 -12.62 22.07 -44.45
N ALA A 9 -11.73 21.29 -45.07
CA ALA A 9 -11.58 19.88 -44.73
C ALA A 9 -10.66 19.76 -43.51
N PRO A 10 -11.09 19.16 -42.38
CA PRO A 10 -10.17 18.86 -41.31
C PRO A 10 -9.17 17.82 -41.82
N LEU A 11 -7.89 18.19 -41.83
CA LEU A 11 -6.79 17.25 -42.02
C LEU A 11 -6.94 16.13 -40.99
N SER A 12 -7.28 14.93 -41.45
CA SER A 12 -7.18 13.72 -40.65
C SER A 12 -5.70 13.55 -40.24
N PRO A 13 -5.39 13.35 -38.95
CA PRO A 13 -4.03 13.01 -38.55
C PRO A 13 -3.79 11.52 -38.83
N GLU A 14 -3.80 11.12 -40.09
CA GLU A 14 -3.25 9.86 -40.56
C GLU A 14 -1.80 10.10 -40.98
N GLY A 15 -0.90 10.11 -39.98
CA GLY A 15 0.48 10.50 -40.24
C GLY A 15 1.49 10.14 -39.16
N THR A 16 1.21 9.17 -38.29
CA THR A 16 2.23 8.44 -37.49
C THR A 16 1.66 7.05 -37.20
N GLY A 17 2.33 5.98 -37.61
CA GLY A 17 1.91 4.57 -37.47
C GLY A 17 1.83 4.02 -36.03
N MET A 18 1.46 4.86 -35.07
CA MET A 18 1.36 4.58 -33.64
C MET A 18 -0.10 4.76 -33.20
N GLY A 19 -0.95 3.78 -33.53
CA GLY A 19 -2.38 3.82 -33.21
C GLY A 19 -2.72 3.84 -31.71
N PRO A 20 -3.86 4.41 -31.28
CA PRO A 20 -4.22 4.64 -29.87
C PRO A 20 -4.16 3.42 -28.92
N GLY A 21 -4.09 2.20 -29.46
CA GLY A 21 -3.88 0.97 -28.70
C GLY A 21 -2.49 0.80 -28.06
N TRP A 22 -1.42 1.38 -28.61
CA TRP A 22 -0.06 1.18 -28.06
C TRP A 22 0.12 1.89 -26.72
N VAL A 23 -0.39 3.12 -26.57
CA VAL A 23 -0.33 3.88 -25.30
C VAL A 23 -1.08 3.14 -24.21
N SER A 24 -2.24 2.58 -24.54
CA SER A 24 -3.01 1.75 -23.62
C SER A 24 -2.19 0.55 -23.18
N ARG A 25 -1.65 -0.25 -24.11
CA ARG A 25 -0.83 -1.44 -23.78
C ARG A 25 0.42 -1.08 -22.97
N ALA A 26 1.12 -0.01 -23.33
CA ALA A 26 2.29 0.48 -22.60
C ALA A 26 1.94 0.80 -21.14
N ARG A 27 0.83 1.51 -20.89
CA ARG A 27 0.35 1.79 -19.53
C ARG A 27 0.00 0.53 -18.74
N HIS A 28 -0.61 -0.48 -19.37
CA HIS A 28 -0.89 -1.75 -18.71
C HIS A 28 0.41 -2.45 -18.30
N ASN A 29 1.39 -2.52 -19.20
CA ASN A 29 2.67 -3.16 -18.93
C ASN A 29 3.45 -2.43 -17.84
N ILE A 30 3.44 -1.09 -17.86
CA ILE A 30 4.07 -0.28 -16.80
C ILE A 30 3.37 -0.53 -15.46
N ALA A 31 2.04 -0.58 -15.42
CA ALA A 31 1.31 -0.88 -14.18
C ALA A 31 1.64 -2.28 -13.63
N VAL A 32 1.77 -3.29 -14.50
CA VAL A 32 2.22 -4.63 -14.08
C VAL A 32 3.64 -4.55 -13.51
N PHE A 33 4.55 -3.92 -14.24
CA PHE A 33 5.94 -3.77 -13.83
C PHE A 33 6.07 -3.05 -12.49
N THR A 34 5.37 -1.95 -12.26
CA THR A 34 5.51 -1.14 -11.05
C THR A 34 4.86 -1.79 -9.83
N VAL A 35 3.69 -2.43 -9.99
CA VAL A 35 3.00 -3.11 -8.88
C VAL A 35 3.76 -4.38 -8.49
N MET A 36 4.12 -5.23 -9.46
CA MET A 36 4.89 -6.46 -9.17
C MET A 36 6.32 -6.14 -8.74
N GLY A 37 6.92 -5.11 -9.32
CA GLY A 37 8.23 -4.60 -8.93
C GLY A 37 8.22 -4.07 -7.49
N GLY A 38 7.23 -3.25 -7.12
CA GLY A 38 7.06 -2.77 -5.75
C GLY A 38 6.94 -3.89 -4.72
N LEU A 39 6.27 -4.99 -5.08
CA LEU A 39 6.15 -6.18 -4.24
C LEU A 39 7.49 -6.94 -4.09
N THR A 40 8.24 -7.12 -5.18
CA THR A 40 9.33 -8.11 -5.26
C THR A 40 10.74 -7.53 -5.21
N PHE A 41 10.92 -6.22 -5.40
CA PHE A 41 12.27 -5.64 -5.54
C PHE A 41 13.13 -5.83 -4.29
N ASN A 42 12.56 -5.82 -3.07
CA ASN A 42 13.35 -6.06 -1.86
C ASN A 42 13.91 -7.48 -1.82
N LEU A 43 13.12 -8.48 -2.20
CA LEU A 43 13.58 -9.87 -2.31
C LEU A 43 14.68 -9.98 -3.38
N PHE A 44 14.49 -9.33 -4.53
CA PHE A 44 15.50 -9.29 -5.60
C PHE A 44 16.82 -8.65 -5.12
N LEU A 45 16.75 -7.50 -4.45
CA LEU A 45 17.93 -6.86 -3.89
C LEU A 45 18.57 -7.73 -2.80
N CYS A 46 17.79 -8.39 -1.94
CA CYS A 46 18.34 -9.32 -0.96
C CYS A 46 19.09 -10.50 -1.63
N LEU A 47 18.58 -11.04 -2.74
CA LEU A 47 19.28 -12.07 -3.53
C LEU A 47 20.60 -11.53 -4.08
N VAL A 48 20.59 -10.35 -4.69
CA VAL A 48 21.79 -9.70 -5.24
C VAL A 48 22.82 -9.44 -4.13
N ASN A 49 22.37 -8.97 -2.97
CA ASN A 49 23.21 -8.75 -1.79
C ASN A 49 23.86 -10.06 -1.29
N THR A 50 23.12 -11.17 -1.37
CA THR A 50 23.58 -12.47 -0.86
C THR A 50 24.50 -13.19 -1.84
N ARG A 51 24.24 -13.10 -3.16
CA ARG A 51 24.88 -13.95 -4.17
C ARG A 51 25.80 -13.23 -5.14
N VAL A 52 25.65 -11.91 -5.32
CA VAL A 52 26.29 -11.18 -6.42
C VAL A 52 27.23 -10.10 -5.90
N THR A 53 26.69 -9.11 -5.17
CA THR A 53 27.46 -7.96 -4.68
C THR A 53 26.76 -7.29 -3.52
N GLY A 54 27.53 -6.71 -2.60
CA GLY A 54 26.98 -5.95 -1.48
C GLY A 54 26.15 -4.76 -1.95
N ILE A 55 24.96 -4.62 -1.37
CA ILE A 55 24.02 -3.54 -1.63
C ILE A 55 24.20 -2.42 -0.61
N ARG A 56 23.82 -1.21 -1.02
CA ARG A 56 23.76 -0.01 -0.17
C ARG A 56 22.38 0.61 -0.25
N ASP A 57 22.03 1.45 0.71
CA ASP A 57 20.75 2.17 0.76
C ASP A 57 20.44 2.95 -0.54
N SER A 58 21.46 3.50 -1.20
CA SER A 58 21.32 4.21 -2.48
C SER A 58 20.70 3.34 -3.60
N HIS A 59 21.00 2.03 -3.63
CA HIS A 59 20.40 1.11 -4.60
C HIS A 59 18.92 0.89 -4.32
N VAL A 60 18.56 0.75 -3.04
CA VAL A 60 17.15 0.61 -2.62
C VAL A 60 16.38 1.87 -3.03
N MET A 61 16.92 3.04 -2.73
CA MET A 61 16.31 4.32 -3.09
C MET A 61 16.18 4.47 -4.62
N LEU A 62 17.20 4.07 -5.39
CA LEU A 62 17.14 4.11 -6.86
C LEU A 62 16.01 3.24 -7.42
N PHE A 63 15.86 2.00 -6.94
CA PHE A 63 14.78 1.10 -7.37
C PHE A 63 13.41 1.65 -6.99
N GLU A 64 13.25 2.20 -5.78
CA GLU A 64 12.01 2.84 -5.36
C GLU A 64 11.66 4.04 -6.25
N MET A 65 12.62 4.92 -6.52
CA MET A 65 12.41 6.07 -7.41
C MET A 65 12.08 5.65 -8.85
N LEU A 66 12.71 4.59 -9.36
CA LEU A 66 12.41 4.04 -10.68
C LEU A 66 10.95 3.56 -10.76
N LEU A 67 10.48 2.84 -9.73
CA LEU A 67 9.11 2.32 -9.67
C LEU A 67 8.09 3.44 -9.52
N ILE A 68 8.35 4.43 -8.65
CA ILE A 68 7.50 5.60 -8.45
C ILE A 68 7.44 6.45 -9.71
N GLY A 69 8.58 6.74 -10.34
CA GLY A 69 8.67 7.51 -11.58
C GLY A 69 7.93 6.81 -12.74
N SER A 70 8.06 5.49 -12.84
CA SER A 70 7.31 4.69 -13.80
C SER A 70 5.80 4.73 -13.54
N ALA A 71 5.38 4.71 -12.28
CA ALA A 71 3.97 4.83 -11.91
C ALA A 71 3.41 6.22 -12.29
N PHE A 72 4.18 7.30 -12.06
CA PHE A 72 3.81 8.63 -12.53
C PHE A 72 3.73 8.73 -14.06
N LEU A 73 4.63 8.07 -14.78
CA LEU A 73 4.57 8.01 -16.24
C LEU A 73 3.28 7.32 -16.72
N ALA A 74 2.85 6.24 -16.07
CA ALA A 74 1.57 5.60 -16.36
C ALA A 74 0.36 6.45 -15.94
N ALA A 75 0.50 7.25 -14.88
CA ALA A 75 -0.50 8.19 -14.39
C ALA A 75 -0.61 9.48 -15.23
N PHE A 76 0.36 9.74 -16.12
CA PHE A 76 0.51 10.99 -16.85
C PHE A 76 -0.73 11.35 -17.67
N THR A 77 -1.14 12.61 -17.58
CA THR A 77 -2.41 13.13 -18.09
C THR A 77 -2.33 14.62 -18.37
N ARG A 78 -3.24 15.15 -19.20
CA ARG A 78 -3.42 16.61 -19.38
C ARG A 78 -4.30 17.27 -18.29
N LYS A 79 -5.01 16.48 -17.48
CA LYS A 79 -5.83 16.98 -16.35
C LYS A 79 -4.95 17.58 -15.26
N LEU A 80 -5.39 18.72 -14.73
CA LEU A 80 -4.67 19.53 -13.77
C LEU A 80 -4.60 18.90 -12.36
N ASP A 81 -5.54 18.03 -12.00
CA ASP A 81 -5.72 17.47 -10.65
C ASP A 81 -4.44 16.90 -10.04
N ILE A 82 -3.72 16.04 -10.77
CA ILE A 82 -2.50 15.39 -10.28
C ILE A 82 -1.37 16.40 -10.05
N TYR A 83 -1.25 17.39 -10.93
CA TYR A 83 -0.21 18.40 -10.85
C TYR A 83 -0.46 19.36 -9.69
N LEU A 84 -1.72 19.71 -9.41
CA LEU A 84 -2.06 20.52 -8.25
C LEU A 84 -1.75 19.80 -6.94
N VAL A 85 -2.14 18.52 -6.85
CA VAL A 85 -1.83 17.70 -5.66
C VAL A 85 -0.32 17.59 -5.45
N LEU A 86 0.44 17.32 -6.53
CA LEU A 86 1.90 17.24 -6.46
C LEU A 86 2.54 18.59 -6.12
N ALA A 87 2.12 19.67 -6.77
CA ALA A 87 2.68 21.00 -6.54
C ALA A 87 2.41 21.46 -5.10
N LEU A 88 1.18 21.28 -4.61
CA LEU A 88 0.82 21.60 -3.23
C LEU A 88 1.63 20.77 -2.23
N TYR A 89 1.71 19.46 -2.45
CA TYR A 89 2.44 18.55 -1.56
C TYR A 89 3.95 18.84 -1.54
N VAL A 90 4.59 18.99 -2.70
CA VAL A 90 6.01 19.28 -2.79
C VAL A 90 6.32 20.65 -2.19
N SER A 91 5.49 21.67 -2.47
CA SER A 91 5.67 23.00 -1.88
C SER A 91 5.54 22.96 -0.36
N TYR A 92 4.59 22.18 0.16
CA TYR A 92 4.44 21.96 1.59
C TYR A 92 5.65 21.26 2.21
N MET A 93 6.19 20.22 1.56
CA MET A 93 7.40 19.55 2.05
C MET A 93 8.63 20.46 2.03
N VAL A 94 8.78 21.29 0.99
CA VAL A 94 9.85 22.30 0.93
C VAL A 94 9.72 23.30 2.08
N LEU A 95 8.51 23.74 2.41
CA LEU A 95 8.26 24.57 3.58
C LEU A 95 8.69 23.86 4.87
N LEU A 96 8.31 22.59 5.07
CA LEU A 96 8.73 21.83 6.24
C LEU A 96 10.25 21.67 6.33
N PHE A 97 10.93 21.43 5.21
CA PHE A 97 12.40 21.34 5.19
C PHE A 97 13.06 22.67 5.55
N ALA A 98 12.51 23.78 5.07
CA ALA A 98 12.99 25.12 5.41
C ALA A 98 12.80 25.42 6.90
N LEU A 99 11.64 25.08 7.48
CA LEU A 99 11.37 25.28 8.90
C LEU A 99 12.27 24.41 9.80
N ARG A 100 12.54 23.17 9.38
CA ARG A 100 13.36 22.21 10.14
C ARG A 100 14.87 22.39 9.96
N GLY A 101 15.30 23.10 8.91
CA GLY A 101 16.71 23.15 8.51
C GLY A 101 17.28 21.80 8.07
N ALA A 102 16.43 20.83 7.72
CA ALA A 102 16.83 19.46 7.36
C ALA A 102 15.98 18.92 6.21
N VAL A 103 16.64 18.23 5.26
CA VAL A 103 15.98 17.62 4.11
C VAL A 103 15.71 16.14 4.41
N ASP A 104 14.44 15.76 4.47
CA ASP A 104 14.01 14.38 4.65
C ASP A 104 13.36 13.84 3.38
N LEU A 105 14.20 13.31 2.47
CA LEU A 105 13.75 12.73 1.20
C LEU A 105 12.87 11.48 1.38
N LYS A 106 13.02 10.78 2.52
CA LYS A 106 12.20 9.61 2.86
C LYS A 106 10.76 10.03 3.09
N ALA A 107 10.54 11.07 3.91
CA ALA A 107 9.20 11.61 4.13
C ALA A 107 8.54 12.05 2.81
N LEU A 108 9.29 12.72 1.92
CA LEU A 108 8.77 13.12 0.60
C LEU A 108 8.30 11.91 -0.21
N ARG A 109 9.16 10.89 -0.34
CA ARG A 109 8.87 9.65 -1.06
C ARG A 109 7.64 8.93 -0.52
N ASP A 110 7.51 8.86 0.80
CA ASP A 110 6.49 8.06 1.49
C ASP A 110 5.05 8.46 1.09
N ILE A 111 4.81 9.71 0.71
CA ILE A 111 3.50 10.17 0.19
C ILE A 111 3.44 10.15 -1.34
N LEU A 112 4.57 10.33 -2.04
CA LEU A 112 4.61 10.18 -3.48
C LEU A 112 4.18 8.78 -3.93
N ILE A 113 4.46 7.74 -3.13
CA ILE A 113 4.00 6.37 -3.41
C ILE A 113 2.45 6.30 -3.49
N PRO A 114 1.68 6.63 -2.43
CA PRO A 114 0.23 6.70 -2.50
C PRO A 114 -0.31 7.49 -3.69
N ILE A 115 0.22 8.69 -3.92
CA ILE A 115 -0.23 9.58 -5.00
C ILE A 115 0.01 8.91 -6.36
N ALA A 116 1.23 8.42 -6.63
CA ALA A 116 1.60 7.82 -7.90
C ALA A 116 0.72 6.61 -8.23
N PHE A 117 0.60 5.66 -7.30
CA PHE A 117 -0.13 4.42 -7.52
C PHE A 117 -1.65 4.63 -7.54
N TYR A 118 -2.19 5.54 -6.73
CA TYR A 118 -3.61 5.92 -6.80
C TYR A 118 -3.94 6.50 -8.17
N PHE A 119 -3.20 7.53 -8.61
CA PHE A 119 -3.47 8.13 -9.90
C PHE A 119 -3.21 7.16 -11.06
N MET A 120 -2.21 6.28 -10.99
CA MET A 120 -2.02 5.22 -11.97
C MET A 120 -3.26 4.30 -12.07
N GLY A 121 -3.81 3.86 -10.94
CA GLY A 121 -5.05 3.08 -10.89
C GLY A 121 -6.24 3.82 -11.50
N THR A 122 -6.41 5.10 -11.17
CA THR A 122 -7.48 5.94 -11.73
C THR A 122 -7.36 6.16 -13.24
N ARG A 123 -6.19 5.91 -13.84
CA ARG A 123 -5.92 6.11 -15.27
C ARG A 123 -6.00 4.83 -16.07
N VAL A 124 -5.53 3.73 -15.51
CA VAL A 124 -5.60 2.42 -16.17
C VAL A 124 -7.06 1.94 -16.20
N GLN A 125 -7.78 2.07 -15.08
CA GLN A 125 -9.20 1.72 -14.95
C GLN A 125 -9.54 0.30 -15.47
N ASP A 126 -8.59 -0.63 -15.42
CA ASP A 126 -8.78 -2.02 -15.84
C ASP A 126 -8.97 -2.89 -14.60
N LEU A 127 -10.22 -3.28 -14.39
CA LEU A 127 -10.64 -4.10 -13.27
C LEU A 127 -10.11 -5.53 -13.34
N ARG A 128 -9.95 -6.09 -14.55
CA ARG A 128 -9.38 -7.43 -14.73
C ARG A 128 -7.89 -7.41 -14.47
N LEU A 129 -7.21 -6.33 -14.85
CA LEU A 129 -5.81 -6.16 -14.50
C LEU A 129 -5.63 -6.09 -12.98
N ALA A 130 -6.47 -5.31 -12.28
CA ALA A 130 -6.44 -5.27 -10.81
C ALA A 130 -6.66 -6.67 -10.18
N ASP A 131 -7.67 -7.42 -10.62
CA ASP A 131 -7.90 -8.79 -10.14
C ASP A 131 -6.71 -9.72 -10.43
N ARG A 132 -6.11 -9.62 -11.63
CA ARG A 132 -4.93 -10.40 -12.01
C ARG A 132 -3.71 -10.04 -11.15
N LEU A 133 -3.47 -8.75 -10.90
CA LEU A 133 -2.36 -8.29 -10.07
C LEU A 133 -2.52 -8.73 -8.62
N VAL A 134 -3.74 -8.69 -8.07
CA VAL A 134 -4.02 -9.22 -6.73
C VAL A 134 -3.77 -10.74 -6.69
N THR A 135 -4.27 -11.48 -7.69
CA THR A 135 -4.09 -12.94 -7.77
C THR A 135 -2.61 -13.32 -7.95
N ALA A 136 -1.88 -12.63 -8.82
CA ALA A 136 -0.46 -12.88 -9.06
C ALA A 136 0.38 -12.51 -7.83
N SER A 137 0.10 -11.37 -7.21
CA SER A 137 0.81 -10.93 -6.00
C SER A 137 0.63 -11.93 -4.85
N ILE A 138 -0.60 -12.40 -4.59
CA ILE A 138 -0.81 -13.39 -3.53
C ILE A 138 -0.20 -14.74 -3.86
N ALA A 139 -0.21 -15.17 -5.13
CA ALA A 139 0.43 -16.41 -5.54
C ALA A 139 1.95 -16.34 -5.29
N VAL A 140 2.61 -15.25 -5.67
CA VAL A 140 4.03 -15.02 -5.41
C VAL A 140 4.32 -15.05 -3.90
N VAL A 141 3.53 -14.33 -3.10
CA VAL A 141 3.71 -14.28 -1.64
C VAL A 141 3.51 -15.64 -0.99
N VAL A 142 2.50 -16.41 -1.40
CA VAL A 142 2.26 -17.75 -0.84
C VAL A 142 3.37 -18.72 -1.26
N VAL A 143 3.80 -18.71 -2.52
CA VAL A 143 4.88 -19.60 -3.00
C VAL A 143 6.18 -19.34 -2.24
N PHE A 144 6.60 -18.08 -2.12
CA PHE A 144 7.83 -17.75 -1.37
C PHE A 144 7.67 -17.93 0.13
N GLY A 145 6.47 -17.72 0.68
CA GLY A 145 6.21 -17.95 2.10
C GLY A 145 6.24 -19.45 2.46
N LEU A 146 5.70 -20.31 1.60
CA LEU A 146 5.82 -21.76 1.75
C LEU A 146 7.26 -22.23 1.54
N PHE A 147 7.99 -21.63 0.60
CA PHE A 147 9.42 -21.91 0.41
C PHE A 147 10.24 -21.58 1.67
N GLU A 148 10.04 -20.39 2.25
CA GLU A 148 10.69 -19.99 3.51
C GLU A 148 10.28 -20.89 4.69
N TYR A 149 9.02 -21.30 4.77
CA TYR A 149 8.52 -22.14 5.87
C TYR A 149 9.01 -23.59 5.79
N LEU A 150 8.97 -24.19 4.60
CA LEU A 150 9.28 -25.61 4.40
C LEU A 150 10.78 -25.87 4.21
N LEU A 151 11.51 -24.90 3.65
CA LEU A 151 12.92 -25.01 3.29
C LEU A 151 13.69 -23.79 3.80
N THR A 152 13.57 -23.47 5.09
CA THR A 152 14.12 -22.25 5.69
C THR A 152 15.63 -22.10 5.48
N ASP A 153 16.41 -23.17 5.64
CA ASP A 153 17.86 -23.11 5.47
C ASP A 153 18.23 -22.80 4.00
N LEU A 154 17.57 -23.46 3.04
CA LEU A 154 17.76 -23.17 1.62
C LEU A 154 17.30 -21.76 1.26
N TYR A 155 16.20 -21.28 1.85
CA TYR A 155 15.73 -19.91 1.68
C TYR A 155 16.81 -18.91 2.13
N LEU A 156 17.40 -19.11 3.31
CA LEU A 156 18.42 -18.24 3.87
C LEU A 156 19.76 -18.29 3.11
N ASP A 157 20.10 -19.43 2.51
CA ASP A 157 21.25 -19.55 1.61
C ASP A 157 21.12 -18.65 0.36
N PHE A 158 19.89 -18.42 -0.11
CA PHE A 158 19.63 -17.49 -1.21
C PHE A 158 19.35 -16.06 -0.73
N PHE A 159 18.75 -15.91 0.45
CA PHE A 159 18.24 -14.64 0.97
C PHE A 159 18.73 -14.42 2.40
N ASN A 160 19.97 -13.92 2.55
CA ASN A 160 20.46 -13.49 3.85
C ASN A 160 19.78 -12.17 4.24
N VAL A 161 18.63 -12.30 4.90
CA VAL A 161 17.75 -11.18 5.25
C VAL A 161 18.45 -10.21 6.19
N LEU A 162 19.06 -10.71 7.26
CA LEU A 162 19.77 -9.89 8.25
C LEU A 162 20.94 -9.13 7.60
N GLY A 163 21.73 -9.82 6.77
CA GLY A 163 22.82 -9.19 6.02
C GLY A 163 22.32 -8.09 5.08
N TYR A 164 21.17 -8.27 4.44
CA TYR A 164 20.54 -7.24 3.62
C TYR A 164 20.10 -6.03 4.45
N PHE A 165 19.50 -6.23 5.63
CA PHE A 165 19.05 -5.15 6.51
C PHE A 165 20.21 -4.38 7.17
N ILE A 166 21.32 -5.06 7.47
CA ILE A 166 22.56 -4.41 7.91
C ILE A 166 23.17 -3.59 6.76
N ALA A 167 23.25 -4.15 5.55
CA ALA A 167 23.88 -3.49 4.40
C ALA A 167 23.16 -2.21 3.96
N ARG A 168 21.83 -2.15 4.14
CA ARG A 168 21.03 -0.94 3.89
C ARG A 168 20.97 0.03 5.09
N GLY A 169 21.59 -0.32 6.22
CA GLY A 169 21.72 0.55 7.40
C GLY A 169 20.45 0.71 8.25
N THR A 170 19.46 -0.19 8.14
CA THR A 170 18.25 -0.14 8.99
C THR A 170 18.37 -0.94 10.28
N VAL A 171 19.36 -1.82 10.41
CA VAL A 171 19.63 -2.60 11.61
C VAL A 171 21.10 -2.41 11.97
N THR A 172 21.38 -2.07 13.23
CA THR A 172 22.77 -1.99 13.69
C THR A 172 23.33 -3.39 13.96
N PRO A 173 24.66 -3.60 13.80
CA PRO A 173 25.28 -4.86 14.15
C PRO A 173 25.05 -5.27 15.62
N GLU A 174 24.87 -4.29 16.51
CA GLU A 174 24.58 -4.47 17.94
C GLU A 174 23.16 -4.99 18.19
N GLU A 175 22.16 -4.51 17.44
CA GLU A 175 20.79 -5.04 17.45
C GLU A 175 20.70 -6.46 16.86
N ALA A 176 21.67 -6.83 16.03
CA ALA A 176 21.78 -8.16 15.42
C ALA A 176 22.44 -9.20 16.34
N PHE A 177 23.08 -8.81 17.45
CA PHE A 177 23.73 -9.73 18.38
C PHE A 177 22.68 -10.65 19.04
N GLY A 178 22.72 -11.94 18.70
CA GLY A 178 21.76 -12.96 19.17
C GLY A 178 20.70 -13.38 18.14
N ALA A 179 20.61 -12.71 16.99
CA ALA A 179 19.78 -13.16 15.87
C ALA A 179 20.39 -14.40 15.22
N THR A 180 19.87 -15.57 15.56
CA THR A 180 20.61 -16.84 15.44
C THR A 180 20.71 -17.44 14.03
N ARG A 181 20.03 -16.90 13.00
CA ARG A 181 19.96 -17.57 11.67
C ARG A 181 19.88 -16.67 10.44
N GLY A 182 20.25 -15.40 10.50
CA GLY A 182 20.17 -14.52 9.31
C GLY A 182 18.75 -14.14 8.87
N LEU A 183 17.71 -14.56 9.61
CA LEU A 183 16.36 -14.00 9.54
C LEU A 183 16.33 -12.57 10.09
N PHE A 184 15.31 -11.80 9.70
CA PHE A 184 15.07 -10.49 10.30
C PHE A 184 14.82 -10.62 11.82
N ILE A 185 15.12 -9.57 12.61
CA ILE A 185 15.04 -9.59 14.08
C ILE A 185 13.64 -10.02 14.58
N SER A 186 12.59 -9.72 13.82
CA SER A 186 11.21 -10.12 14.15
C SER A 186 10.72 -11.43 13.50
N GLY A 187 11.60 -12.15 12.80
CA GLY A 187 11.35 -13.44 12.14
C GLY A 187 11.28 -14.63 13.11
N MET A 188 11.77 -14.46 14.34
CA MET A 188 11.60 -15.42 15.43
C MET A 188 10.81 -14.74 16.56
N ARG A 189 9.79 -15.42 17.09
CA ARG A 189 8.97 -14.89 18.18
C ARG A 189 8.86 -15.91 19.30
N PRO A 190 9.39 -15.65 20.51
CA PRO A 190 9.29 -16.55 21.65
C PRO A 190 7.85 -16.74 22.15
N GLU A 191 7.52 -17.96 22.56
CA GLU A 191 6.25 -18.35 23.18
C GLU A 191 5.99 -17.61 24.50
N PRO A 192 4.72 -17.32 24.86
CA PRO A 192 3.46 -17.84 24.32
C PRO A 192 2.73 -16.84 23.39
N ARG A 193 3.47 -16.16 22.50
CA ARG A 193 2.94 -15.00 21.73
C ARG A 193 2.50 -15.30 20.29
N SER A 194 2.44 -16.55 19.85
CA SER A 194 1.99 -16.91 18.50
C SER A 194 0.46 -17.08 18.40
N LEU A 195 -0.10 -16.87 17.21
CA LEU A 195 -1.51 -17.14 16.86
C LEU A 195 -1.82 -18.63 16.96
N PHE A 196 -0.89 -19.46 16.50
CA PHE A 196 -0.95 -20.91 16.58
C PHE A 196 0.39 -21.44 17.07
N SER A 197 0.46 -21.82 18.35
CA SER A 197 1.69 -22.32 18.97
C SER A 197 2.26 -23.56 18.28
N PHE A 198 1.41 -24.40 17.67
CA PHE A 198 1.85 -25.59 16.96
C PHE A 198 2.63 -25.30 15.65
N LEU A 199 2.54 -24.09 15.08
CA LEU A 199 3.28 -23.73 13.86
C LEU A 199 4.76 -23.38 14.12
N GLY A 200 5.16 -23.35 15.39
CA GLY A 200 6.51 -23.02 15.83
C GLY A 200 6.73 -21.52 16.04
N GLN A 201 7.97 -21.16 16.36
CA GLN A 201 8.38 -19.78 16.67
C GLN A 201 8.71 -18.95 15.42
N HIS A 202 8.73 -19.59 14.25
CA HIS A 202 9.15 -18.99 12.99
C HIS A 202 8.02 -18.20 12.34
N ARG A 203 8.28 -16.92 12.06
CA ARG A 203 7.34 -16.00 11.41
C ARG A 203 7.78 -15.76 9.98
N VAL A 204 6.96 -16.24 9.05
CA VAL A 204 7.25 -16.18 7.62
C VAL A 204 7.13 -14.74 7.12
N SER A 205 8.15 -14.28 6.42
CA SER A 205 8.24 -12.94 5.86
C SER A 205 7.93 -12.87 4.36
N SER A 206 8.08 -13.98 3.66
CA SER A 206 8.00 -14.14 2.22
C SER A 206 8.84 -13.08 1.49
N VAL A 207 8.39 -12.66 0.31
CA VAL A 207 9.03 -11.63 -0.53
C VAL A 207 9.22 -10.28 0.16
N PHE A 208 8.56 -10.04 1.31
CA PHE A 208 8.66 -8.80 2.05
C PHE A 208 9.90 -8.71 2.94
N LEU A 209 10.51 -9.85 3.27
CA LEU A 209 11.65 -9.98 4.19
C LEU A 209 11.36 -9.54 5.64
N GLU A 210 10.14 -9.06 5.90
CA GLU A 210 9.63 -8.67 7.22
C GLU A 210 8.23 -9.27 7.44
N PRO A 211 7.98 -10.04 8.51
CA PRO A 211 6.67 -10.67 8.74
C PRO A 211 5.52 -9.67 8.91
N VAL A 212 5.80 -8.48 9.44
CA VAL A 212 4.77 -7.43 9.63
C VAL A 212 4.18 -7.00 8.28
N SER A 213 5.02 -6.88 7.25
CA SER A 213 4.58 -6.50 5.91
C SER A 213 3.75 -7.60 5.24
N ALA A 214 4.09 -8.88 5.47
CA ALA A 214 3.29 -10.02 4.98
C ALA A 214 1.87 -10.02 5.56
N GLY A 215 1.74 -9.78 6.87
CA GLY A 215 0.44 -9.64 7.53
C GLY A 215 -0.41 -8.49 6.97
N ASN A 216 0.21 -7.34 6.77
CA ASN A 216 -0.45 -6.16 6.21
C ASN A 216 -0.92 -6.38 4.77
N PHE A 217 -0.07 -7.02 3.96
CA PHE A 217 -0.40 -7.40 2.60
C PHE A 217 -1.60 -8.37 2.55
N GLY A 218 -1.62 -9.36 3.44
CA GLY A 218 -2.76 -10.27 3.58
C GLY A 218 -4.08 -9.54 3.83
N ALA A 219 -4.09 -8.54 4.71
CA ALA A 219 -5.29 -7.71 4.95
C ALA A 219 -5.75 -6.95 3.69
N ILE A 220 -4.82 -6.40 2.91
CA ILE A 220 -5.13 -5.68 1.65
C ILE A 220 -5.76 -6.62 0.62
N VAL A 221 -5.15 -7.80 0.40
CA VAL A 221 -5.64 -8.80 -0.54
C VAL A 221 -7.00 -9.35 -0.11
N PHE A 222 -7.17 -9.61 1.18
CA PHE A 222 -8.44 -10.05 1.74
C PHE A 222 -9.53 -9.01 1.54
N ALA A 223 -9.26 -7.72 1.80
CA ALA A 223 -10.21 -6.63 1.56
C ALA A 223 -10.67 -6.57 0.10
N TRP A 224 -9.73 -6.70 -0.85
CA TRP A 224 -10.06 -6.72 -2.28
C TRP A 224 -10.97 -7.89 -2.63
N ALA A 225 -10.62 -9.10 -2.19
CA ALA A 225 -11.40 -10.29 -2.47
C ALA A 225 -12.77 -10.28 -1.76
N LEU A 226 -12.86 -9.70 -0.55
CA LEU A 226 -14.12 -9.48 0.15
C LEU A 226 -15.04 -8.55 -0.66
N PHE A 227 -14.49 -7.45 -1.17
CA PHE A 227 -15.19 -6.48 -2.01
C PHE A 227 -15.61 -7.02 -3.39
N ARG A 228 -14.74 -7.80 -4.04
CA ARG A 228 -14.93 -8.34 -5.40
C ARG A 228 -15.66 -9.68 -5.40
N ALA A 229 -16.98 -9.63 -5.20
CA ALA A 229 -17.82 -10.82 -5.24
C ALA A 229 -17.71 -11.63 -6.55
N ASP A 230 -17.51 -10.94 -7.69
CA ASP A 230 -17.50 -11.53 -9.04
C ASP A 230 -16.10 -12.00 -9.51
N MET A 231 -15.10 -11.99 -8.63
CA MET A 231 -13.73 -12.37 -8.98
C MET A 231 -13.59 -13.90 -9.12
N ARG A 232 -13.06 -14.37 -10.27
CA ARG A 232 -12.96 -15.81 -10.61
C ARG A 232 -12.30 -16.68 -9.51
N TYR A 233 -11.24 -16.19 -8.89
CA TYR A 233 -10.47 -16.91 -7.87
C TYR A 233 -10.65 -16.34 -6.47
N ARG A 234 -11.79 -15.67 -6.20
CA ARG A 234 -12.06 -14.95 -4.95
C ARG A 234 -11.70 -15.76 -3.71
N PHE A 235 -12.25 -16.97 -3.56
CA PHE A 235 -12.04 -17.78 -2.35
C PHE A 235 -10.60 -18.30 -2.23
N VAL A 236 -9.95 -18.60 -3.35
CA VAL A 236 -8.53 -18.99 -3.36
C VAL A 236 -7.65 -17.82 -2.92
N VAL A 237 -7.94 -16.61 -3.40
CA VAL A 237 -7.25 -15.39 -3.00
C VAL A 237 -7.50 -15.04 -1.53
N MET A 238 -8.74 -15.20 -1.03
CA MET A 238 -9.05 -15.04 0.39
C MET A 238 -8.32 -16.06 1.27
N ALA A 239 -8.30 -17.33 0.86
CA ALA A 239 -7.58 -18.38 1.56
C ALA A 239 -6.07 -18.12 1.57
N GLY A 240 -5.49 -17.71 0.44
CA GLY A 240 -4.08 -17.31 0.36
C GLY A 240 -3.74 -16.11 1.24
N ALA A 241 -4.64 -15.12 1.32
CA ALA A 241 -4.49 -13.97 2.22
C ALA A 241 -4.51 -14.38 3.69
N ILE A 242 -5.48 -15.22 4.11
CA ILE A 242 -5.55 -15.75 5.47
C ILE A 242 -4.32 -16.61 5.78
N LEU A 243 -3.90 -17.49 4.87
CA LEU A 243 -2.70 -18.30 5.01
C LEU A 243 -1.46 -17.42 5.21
N THR A 244 -1.32 -16.34 4.44
CA THR A 244 -0.21 -15.38 4.61
C THR A 244 -0.23 -14.73 5.99
N VAL A 245 -1.41 -14.31 6.47
CA VAL A 245 -1.58 -13.73 7.81
C VAL A 245 -1.20 -14.72 8.91
N ILE A 246 -1.58 -15.99 8.74
CA ILE A 246 -1.28 -17.08 9.68
C ILE A 246 0.22 -17.37 9.70
N LEU A 247 0.84 -17.59 8.54
CA LEU A 247 2.26 -17.88 8.41
C LEU A 247 3.15 -16.74 8.94
N ALA A 248 2.71 -15.48 8.77
CA ALA A 248 3.41 -14.31 9.30
C ALA A 248 3.21 -14.08 10.81
N ASP A 249 2.36 -14.89 11.46
CA ASP A 249 1.90 -14.68 12.84
C ASP A 249 1.40 -13.24 13.07
N ALA A 250 0.60 -12.74 12.13
CA ALA A 250 0.21 -11.33 12.07
C ALA A 250 -1.17 -11.09 12.68
N ARG A 251 -1.22 -10.97 14.01
CA ARG A 251 -2.46 -10.65 14.77
C ARG A 251 -3.20 -9.43 14.22
N PHE A 252 -2.44 -8.38 13.87
CA PHE A 252 -2.99 -7.19 13.25
C PHE A 252 -3.75 -7.49 11.94
N GLY A 253 -3.12 -8.24 11.04
CA GLY A 253 -3.74 -8.62 9.76
C GLY A 253 -5.01 -9.41 9.99
N PHE A 254 -4.98 -10.35 10.96
CA PHE A 254 -6.14 -11.14 11.33
C PHE A 254 -7.30 -10.29 11.86
N PHE A 255 -7.06 -9.45 12.86
CA PHE A 255 -8.10 -8.57 13.42
C PHE A 255 -8.64 -7.59 12.39
N THR A 256 -7.79 -7.11 11.49
CA THR A 256 -8.21 -6.22 10.40
C THR A 256 -9.15 -6.94 9.44
N CYS A 257 -8.83 -8.17 9.01
CA CYS A 257 -9.72 -8.98 8.17
C CYS A 257 -11.08 -9.25 8.83
N VAL A 258 -11.07 -9.60 10.12
CA VAL A 258 -12.30 -9.82 10.90
C VAL A 258 -13.12 -8.54 10.96
N LEU A 259 -12.52 -7.42 11.36
CA LEU A 259 -13.22 -6.14 11.47
C LEU A 259 -13.77 -5.68 10.13
N MET A 260 -13.02 -5.85 9.04
CA MET A 260 -13.49 -5.50 7.70
C MET A 260 -14.73 -6.30 7.30
N THR A 261 -14.72 -7.60 7.62
CA THR A 261 -15.86 -8.48 7.36
C THR A 261 -17.08 -8.03 8.17
N LEU A 262 -16.91 -7.79 9.48
CA LEU A 262 -17.99 -7.33 10.36
C LEU A 262 -18.54 -5.95 10.00
N MET A 263 -17.71 -5.08 9.44
CA MET A 263 -18.09 -3.71 9.04
C MET A 263 -18.74 -3.62 7.66
N THR A 264 -18.78 -4.72 6.90
CA THR A 264 -19.41 -4.79 5.57
C THR A 264 -20.80 -4.16 5.49
N PRO A 265 -21.76 -4.43 6.41
CA PRO A 265 -23.10 -3.83 6.32
C PRO A 265 -23.12 -2.32 6.68
N PHE A 266 -22.10 -1.80 7.37
CA PHE A 266 -22.09 -0.44 7.89
C PHE A 266 -21.37 0.56 6.99
N TYR A 267 -20.50 0.12 6.08
CA TYR A 267 -19.68 1.03 5.28
C TYR A 267 -20.44 2.09 4.50
N ARG A 268 -21.65 1.76 4.03
CA ARG A 268 -22.48 2.70 3.25
C ARG A 268 -23.30 3.65 4.11
N ILE A 269 -23.39 3.38 5.41
CA ILE A 269 -24.19 4.14 6.37
C ILE A 269 -23.35 5.24 7.00
N VAL A 270 -22.07 4.96 7.26
CA VAL A 270 -21.19 5.91 7.95
C VAL A 270 -20.85 7.10 7.03
N PRO A 271 -21.22 8.34 7.41
CA PRO A 271 -20.94 9.53 6.61
C PRO A 271 -19.44 9.85 6.56
N LYS A 272 -19.01 10.53 5.50
CA LYS A 272 -17.61 10.95 5.29
C LYS A 272 -17.04 11.78 6.44
N THR A 273 -17.86 12.59 7.09
CA THR A 273 -17.47 13.44 8.22
C THR A 273 -16.95 12.63 9.41
N ILE A 274 -17.55 11.46 9.68
CA ILE A 274 -17.07 10.56 10.73
C ILE A 274 -15.69 10.02 10.36
N TRP A 275 -15.52 9.54 9.13
CA TRP A 275 -14.22 9.04 8.66
C TRP A 275 -13.13 10.12 8.65
N LEU A 276 -13.50 11.38 8.38
CA LEU A 276 -12.59 12.51 8.44
C LEU A 276 -12.10 12.79 9.87
N ALA A 277 -13.00 12.73 10.85
CA ALA A 277 -12.68 13.00 12.25
C ALA A 277 -11.99 11.82 12.96
N LEU A 278 -12.19 10.59 12.49
CA LEU A 278 -11.79 9.37 13.19
C LEU A 278 -10.31 9.26 13.57
N PRO A 279 -9.31 9.57 12.72
CA PRO A 279 -7.91 9.49 13.16
C PRO A 279 -7.58 10.51 14.25
N PHE A 280 -8.21 11.67 14.25
CA PHE A 280 -7.99 12.72 15.26
C PHE A 280 -8.69 12.38 16.57
N LEU A 281 -9.86 11.74 16.50
CA LEU A 281 -10.50 11.16 17.67
C LEU A 281 -9.63 10.07 18.28
N MET A 282 -9.09 9.15 17.47
CA MET A 282 -8.15 8.13 17.92
C MET A 282 -6.89 8.74 18.55
N LEU A 283 -6.31 9.74 17.90
CA LEU A 283 -5.16 10.48 18.42
C LEU A 283 -5.45 11.10 19.78
N ALA A 284 -6.59 11.78 19.92
CA ALA A 284 -7.01 12.41 21.17
C ALA A 284 -7.25 11.38 22.28
N VAL A 285 -7.96 10.28 21.99
CA VAL A 285 -8.23 9.21 22.95
C VAL A 285 -6.93 8.56 23.43
N ILE A 286 -6.00 8.26 22.52
CA ILE A 286 -4.72 7.64 22.86
C ILE A 286 -3.84 8.61 23.66
N ALA A 287 -3.82 9.90 23.32
CA ALA A 287 -3.09 10.92 24.07
C ALA A 287 -3.65 11.09 25.49
N VAL A 288 -4.98 11.19 25.64
CA VAL A 288 -5.63 11.27 26.96
C VAL A 288 -5.32 10.02 27.79
N TYR A 289 -5.37 8.84 27.17
CA TYR A 289 -4.99 7.59 27.84
C TYR A 289 -3.53 7.62 28.32
N GLY A 290 -2.59 8.06 27.47
CA GLY A 290 -1.17 8.18 27.83
C GLY A 290 -0.92 9.13 28.99
N LEU A 291 -1.54 10.32 28.95
CA LEU A 291 -1.45 11.31 30.02
C LEU A 291 -2.06 10.82 31.33
N ALA A 292 -3.19 10.11 31.27
CA ALA A 292 -3.87 9.60 32.46
C ALA A 292 -3.15 8.42 33.12
N THR A 293 -2.37 7.65 32.36
CA THR A 293 -1.75 6.40 32.84
C THR A 293 -0.23 6.46 32.99
N GLY A 294 0.43 7.53 32.53
CA GLY A 294 1.88 7.70 32.64
C GLY A 294 2.66 6.58 31.95
N THR A 295 2.26 6.20 30.74
CA THR A 295 2.76 4.99 30.09
C THR A 295 4.19 5.13 29.57
N GLU A 296 5.11 4.34 30.13
CA GLU A 296 6.50 4.20 29.66
C GLU A 296 6.71 2.96 28.76
N GLY A 297 5.67 2.55 28.02
CA GLY A 297 5.68 1.34 27.19
C GLY A 297 4.98 0.15 27.86
N GLY A 298 4.95 -0.99 27.17
CA GLY A 298 4.16 -2.16 27.61
C GLY A 298 4.47 -3.44 26.85
N ALA A 299 3.78 -4.53 27.22
CA ALA A 299 3.92 -5.83 26.60
C ALA A 299 3.64 -5.78 25.07
N ASN A 300 4.18 -6.71 24.30
CA ASN A 300 3.95 -6.78 22.84
C ASN A 300 2.57 -7.35 22.45
N ASP A 301 1.51 -6.91 23.12
CA ASP A 301 0.10 -7.18 22.82
C ASP A 301 -0.61 -5.88 22.35
N VAL A 302 -1.92 -5.97 22.05
CA VAL A 302 -2.68 -4.80 21.57
C VAL A 302 -2.67 -3.67 22.61
N GLY A 303 -2.78 -4.01 23.90
CA GLY A 303 -2.76 -3.05 25.00
C GLY A 303 -1.41 -2.35 25.13
N GLY A 304 -0.30 -3.07 25.05
CA GLY A 304 1.03 -2.48 25.15
C GLY A 304 1.46 -1.76 23.88
N ARG A 305 0.99 -2.14 22.68
CA ARG A 305 1.17 -1.31 21.46
C ARG A 305 0.43 0.03 21.57
N LEU A 306 -0.77 0.03 22.20
CA LEU A 306 -1.46 1.27 22.53
C LEU A 306 -0.67 2.10 23.55
N LYS A 307 -0.10 1.48 24.59
CA LYS A 307 0.76 2.17 25.57
C LYS A 307 2.03 2.75 24.94
N VAL A 308 2.67 2.03 24.02
CA VAL A 308 3.85 2.51 23.29
C VAL A 308 3.48 3.73 22.45
N THR A 309 2.41 3.65 21.65
CA THR A 309 1.95 4.80 20.86
C THR A 309 1.55 5.97 21.76
N ALA A 310 0.88 5.70 22.88
CA ALA A 310 0.51 6.73 23.86
C ALA A 310 1.75 7.43 24.45
N GLY A 311 2.74 6.65 24.91
CA GLY A 311 4.00 7.17 25.44
C GLY A 311 4.76 8.02 24.42
N ILE A 312 4.90 7.53 23.17
CA ILE A 312 5.54 8.31 22.10
C ILE A 312 4.80 9.64 21.91
N LEU A 313 3.48 9.61 21.76
CA LEU A 313 2.67 10.81 21.52
C LEU A 313 2.76 11.83 22.66
N THR A 314 2.83 11.41 23.92
CA THR A 314 2.96 12.32 25.07
C THR A 314 4.34 12.94 25.22
N HIS A 315 5.36 12.39 24.57
CA HIS A 315 6.72 12.95 24.54
C HIS A 315 6.99 13.84 23.33
N LEU A 316 6.05 13.95 22.39
CA LEU A 316 6.21 14.85 21.25
C LEU A 316 5.90 16.28 21.65
N ASP A 317 6.90 17.16 21.54
CA ASP A 317 6.71 18.59 21.76
C ASP A 317 5.82 19.21 20.68
N LEU A 318 5.10 20.28 21.05
CA LEU A 318 4.19 20.98 20.15
C LEU A 318 4.88 21.45 18.85
N PRO A 319 6.11 22.01 18.85
CA PRO A 319 6.81 22.35 17.61
C PRO A 319 7.05 21.15 16.70
N VAL A 320 7.29 19.95 17.25
CA VAL A 320 7.46 18.71 16.47
C VAL A 320 6.12 18.29 15.86
N VAL A 321 5.03 18.34 16.65
CA VAL A 321 3.67 18.01 16.19
C VAL A 321 3.20 18.96 15.07
N LEU A 322 3.54 20.24 15.16
CA LEU A 322 3.25 21.24 14.11
C LEU A 322 4.19 21.11 12.90
N GLY A 323 5.23 20.29 12.99
CA GLY A 323 6.20 20.05 11.94
C GLY A 323 7.32 21.08 11.83
N ILE A 324 7.42 22.00 12.80
CA ILE A 324 8.42 23.08 12.85
C ILE A 324 9.79 22.54 13.28
N ALA A 325 9.82 21.61 14.22
CA ALA A 325 11.05 21.00 14.74
C ALA A 325 11.21 19.54 14.32
N VAL A 326 12.45 19.03 14.41
CA VAL A 326 12.79 17.62 14.26
C VAL A 326 12.81 16.91 15.62
N THR A 327 12.71 15.59 15.60
CA THR A 327 12.90 14.75 16.79
C THR A 327 13.72 13.52 16.40
N ASP A 328 14.58 13.09 17.32
CA ASP A 328 15.35 11.85 17.21
C ASP A 328 14.58 10.65 17.79
N GLN A 329 13.38 10.88 18.31
CA GLN A 329 12.56 9.81 18.87
C GLN A 329 12.18 8.79 17.81
N PHE A 330 12.37 7.51 18.12
CA PHE A 330 11.99 6.42 17.23
C PHE A 330 10.46 6.31 17.11
N THR A 331 9.93 6.63 15.93
CA THR A 331 8.48 6.65 15.68
C THR A 331 7.99 5.52 14.77
N ALA A 332 8.84 4.61 14.33
CA ALA A 332 8.44 3.60 13.33
C ALA A 332 7.37 2.61 13.84
N ASP A 333 7.31 2.42 15.16
CA ASP A 333 6.31 1.60 15.85
C ASP A 333 4.95 2.29 16.02
N SER A 334 4.79 3.53 15.53
CA SER A 334 3.51 4.25 15.52
C SER A 334 3.36 5.08 14.26
N GLY A 335 2.46 4.66 13.37
CA GLY A 335 2.15 5.42 12.16
C GLY A 335 1.58 6.81 12.47
N LEU A 336 0.83 6.99 13.56
CA LEU A 336 0.35 8.31 14.01
C LEU A 336 1.52 9.22 14.40
N ALA A 337 2.43 8.76 15.26
CA ALA A 337 3.59 9.54 15.66
C ALA A 337 4.52 9.82 14.46
N TYR A 338 4.74 8.83 13.59
CA TYR A 338 5.49 9.02 12.35
C TYR A 338 4.86 10.09 11.46
N THR A 339 3.53 10.06 11.30
CA THR A 339 2.82 11.03 10.45
C THR A 339 2.94 12.45 11.01
N LEU A 340 2.79 12.63 12.32
CA LEU A 340 2.94 13.93 12.97
C LEU A 340 4.37 14.45 12.87
N THR A 341 5.36 13.60 13.16
CA THR A 341 6.78 14.01 13.11
C THR A 341 7.25 14.30 11.68
N LYS A 342 6.80 13.54 10.68
CA LYS A 342 7.25 13.71 9.29
C LYS A 342 6.47 14.76 8.51
N PHE A 343 5.16 14.86 8.72
CA PHE A 343 4.27 15.71 7.92
C PHE A 343 3.61 16.82 8.72
N GLY A 344 3.75 16.85 10.05
CA GLY A 344 3.05 17.80 10.90
C GLY A 344 1.53 17.55 10.94
N LEU A 345 0.86 18.22 11.87
CA LEU A 345 -0.59 18.13 12.04
C LEU A 345 -1.34 18.61 10.79
N PHE A 346 -0.91 19.73 10.18
CA PHE A 346 -1.58 20.28 8.99
C PHE A 346 -1.41 19.39 7.75
N GLY A 347 -0.21 18.84 7.55
CA GLY A 347 0.01 17.85 6.49
C GLY A 347 -0.83 16.61 6.71
N PHE A 348 -0.94 16.12 7.95
CA PHE A 348 -1.81 15.00 8.27
C PHE A 348 -3.28 15.30 7.95
N ILE A 349 -3.81 16.45 8.39
CA ILE A 349 -5.18 16.88 8.10
C ILE A 349 -5.42 16.95 6.59
N ALA A 350 -4.53 17.61 5.84
CA ALA A 350 -4.69 17.77 4.41
C ALA A 350 -4.64 16.44 3.65
N LEU A 351 -3.66 15.57 3.96
CA LEU A 351 -3.51 14.27 3.31
C LEU A 351 -4.65 13.31 3.65
N TRP A 352 -5.09 13.29 4.92
CA TRP A 352 -6.24 12.49 5.34
C TRP A 352 -7.53 12.97 4.68
N ALA A 353 -7.76 14.28 4.65
CA ALA A 353 -8.91 14.87 3.99
C ALA A 353 -8.92 14.56 2.49
N LEU A 354 -7.77 14.66 1.82
CA LEU A 354 -7.63 14.33 0.41
C LEU A 354 -8.03 12.89 0.12
N MET A 355 -7.60 11.94 0.98
CA MET A 355 -7.98 10.54 0.86
C MET A 355 -9.50 10.35 1.06
N VAL A 356 -10.07 10.80 2.18
CA VAL A 356 -11.51 10.61 2.50
C VAL A 356 -12.43 11.28 1.45
N MET A 357 -12.00 12.45 0.96
CA MET A 357 -12.76 13.25 -0.01
C MET A 357 -12.42 12.91 -1.46
N ALA A 358 -11.60 11.89 -1.70
CA ALA A 358 -11.26 11.48 -3.05
C ALA A 358 -12.51 11.22 -3.90
N PRO A 359 -12.48 11.58 -5.21
CA PRO A 359 -13.65 11.50 -6.07
C PRO A 359 -13.99 10.05 -6.41
N ILE A 360 -15.20 9.65 -6.04
CA ILE A 360 -15.72 8.29 -6.23
C ILE A 360 -16.85 8.32 -7.24
N ARG A 361 -16.77 7.43 -8.25
CA ARG A 361 -17.75 7.36 -9.32
C ARG A 361 -19.05 6.64 -8.92
N ASP A 362 -18.97 5.65 -8.03
CA ASP A 362 -20.12 4.83 -7.63
C ASP A 362 -20.11 4.55 -6.12
N ALA A 363 -21.29 4.53 -5.49
CA ALA A 363 -21.47 4.18 -4.08
C ALA A 363 -20.95 2.77 -3.74
N LYS A 364 -20.86 1.82 -4.68
CA LYS A 364 -20.23 0.52 -4.43
C LYS A 364 -18.75 0.68 -4.07
N ALA A 365 -18.02 1.56 -4.74
CA ALA A 365 -16.59 1.78 -4.49
C ALA A 365 -16.33 2.34 -3.08
N TRP A 366 -17.28 3.10 -2.52
CA TRP A 366 -17.18 3.58 -1.14
C TRP A 366 -16.99 2.45 -0.12
N SER A 367 -17.60 1.28 -0.35
CA SER A 367 -17.39 0.13 0.53
C SER A 367 -15.92 -0.32 0.59
N PHE A 368 -15.23 -0.40 -0.56
CA PHE A 368 -13.80 -0.72 -0.58
C PHE A 368 -12.96 0.43 -0.03
N HIS A 369 -13.30 1.67 -0.39
CA HIS A 369 -12.64 2.86 0.12
C HIS A 369 -12.69 2.91 1.67
N SER A 370 -13.84 2.63 2.29
CA SER A 370 -13.97 2.54 3.75
C SER A 370 -13.20 1.36 4.35
N MET A 371 -13.09 0.22 3.68
CA MET A 371 -12.21 -0.87 4.12
C MET A 371 -10.75 -0.39 4.19
N VAL A 372 -10.29 0.35 3.18
CA VAL A 372 -8.94 0.94 3.18
C VAL A 372 -8.78 1.96 4.31
N ILE A 373 -9.79 2.79 4.58
CA ILE A 373 -9.76 3.72 5.72
C ILE A 373 -9.58 2.95 7.05
N ILE A 374 -10.36 1.90 7.29
CA ILE A 374 -10.19 1.05 8.48
C ILE A 374 -8.79 0.47 8.57
N TYR A 375 -8.29 -0.09 7.45
CA TYR A 375 -6.93 -0.63 7.39
C TYR A 375 -5.90 0.41 7.81
N LEU A 376 -5.96 1.62 7.25
CA LEU A 376 -5.01 2.68 7.56
C LEU A 376 -5.13 3.13 9.01
N LEU A 377 -6.34 3.32 9.54
CA LEU A 377 -6.55 3.71 10.94
C LEU A 377 -5.96 2.71 11.92
N LEU A 378 -6.23 1.42 11.71
CA LEU A 378 -5.66 0.38 12.56
C LEU A 378 -4.15 0.31 12.39
N LEU A 379 -3.64 0.41 11.15
CA LEU A 379 -2.20 0.30 10.90
C LEU A 379 -1.43 1.45 11.55
N MET A 380 -1.96 2.67 11.47
CA MET A 380 -1.33 3.86 12.05
C MET A 380 -1.17 3.78 13.57
N VAL A 381 -1.95 2.93 14.26
CA VAL A 381 -1.76 2.71 15.70
C VAL A 381 -0.49 1.92 16.01
N ILE A 382 -0.04 1.06 15.10
CA ILE A 382 0.98 0.04 15.39
C ILE A 382 2.23 0.09 14.50
N SER A 383 2.19 0.81 13.36
CA SER A 383 3.29 0.82 12.39
C SER A 383 3.13 1.94 11.36
N ASN A 384 4.26 2.41 10.81
CA ASN A 384 4.30 3.31 9.66
C ASN A 384 4.39 2.58 8.29
N SER A 385 4.22 1.26 8.26
CA SER A 385 4.39 0.44 7.06
C SER A 385 3.41 0.72 5.92
N LEU A 386 2.35 1.54 6.12
CA LEU A 386 1.51 2.05 5.01
C LEU A 386 2.31 2.86 3.97
N TYR A 387 3.45 3.43 4.37
CA TYR A 387 4.27 4.27 3.51
C TYR A 387 5.29 3.47 2.69
N SER A 388 5.44 2.18 2.99
CA SER A 388 6.35 1.30 2.25
C SER A 388 5.75 0.90 0.91
N ILE A 389 6.52 1.07 -0.18
CA ILE A 389 6.09 0.70 -1.53
C ILE A 389 5.69 -0.79 -1.64
N LYS A 390 6.26 -1.64 -0.78
CA LYS A 390 6.03 -3.09 -0.73
C LYS A 390 4.56 -3.49 -0.76
N THR A 391 3.73 -2.77 0.01
CA THR A 391 2.29 -3.03 0.13
C THR A 391 1.46 -1.90 -0.47
N ALA A 392 1.97 -0.65 -0.38
CA ALA A 392 1.31 0.54 -0.87
C ALA A 392 1.09 0.51 -2.39
N ALA A 393 2.03 -0.04 -3.16
CA ALA A 393 1.92 -0.10 -4.62
C ALA A 393 0.62 -0.79 -5.08
N LEU A 394 0.34 -1.99 -4.55
CA LEU A 394 -0.88 -2.72 -4.86
C LEU A 394 -2.12 -2.01 -4.31
N LEU A 395 -2.09 -1.64 -3.03
CA LEU A 395 -3.23 -1.02 -2.33
C LEU A 395 -3.76 0.23 -3.05
N TRP A 396 -2.88 1.19 -3.33
CA TRP A 396 -3.28 2.45 -3.92
C TRP A 396 -3.69 2.28 -5.38
N PHE A 397 -3.05 1.36 -6.11
CA PHE A 397 -3.47 1.01 -7.48
C PHE A 397 -4.89 0.45 -7.54
N ILE A 398 -5.22 -0.53 -6.69
CA ILE A 398 -6.55 -1.14 -6.69
C ILE A 398 -7.62 -0.18 -6.14
N LEU A 399 -7.26 0.68 -5.18
CA LEU A 399 -8.15 1.75 -4.68
C LEU A 399 -8.49 2.75 -5.79
N GLY A 400 -7.46 3.29 -6.46
CA GLY A 400 -7.65 4.22 -7.58
C GLY A 400 -8.45 3.61 -8.74
N THR A 401 -8.25 2.31 -8.99
CA THR A 401 -9.05 1.57 -9.97
C THR A 401 -10.52 1.48 -9.51
N ALA A 402 -10.78 1.06 -8.28
CA ALA A 402 -12.13 0.89 -7.76
C ALA A 402 -12.94 2.20 -7.74
N ASP A 403 -12.30 3.32 -7.35
CA ASP A 403 -12.95 4.64 -7.24
C ASP A 403 -13.45 5.17 -8.60
N ARG A 404 -12.85 4.75 -9.72
CA ARG A 404 -13.18 5.26 -11.06
C ARG A 404 -14.06 4.34 -11.90
N ILE A 405 -14.22 3.08 -11.51
CA ILE A 405 -15.07 2.12 -12.21
C ILE A 405 -16.56 2.46 -12.04
N ASP A 406 -17.34 2.30 -13.10
CA ASP A 406 -18.80 2.41 -13.08
C ASP A 406 -19.44 1.07 -12.72
N TRP A 407 -19.62 0.86 -11.42
CA TRP A 407 -20.08 -0.42 -10.88
C TRP A 407 -21.53 -0.74 -11.24
N ARG A 408 -22.40 0.26 -11.34
CA ARG A 408 -23.78 0.13 -11.83
C ARG A 408 -23.84 -0.24 -13.31
N ALA A 409 -22.94 0.27 -14.14
CA ALA A 409 -22.90 -0.11 -15.56
C ALA A 409 -22.41 -1.55 -15.74
N LEU A 410 -21.41 -1.97 -14.96
CA LEU A 410 -20.93 -3.36 -14.93
C LEU A 410 -22.01 -4.34 -14.48
N ALA A 411 -22.74 -4.04 -13.39
CA ALA A 411 -23.81 -4.89 -12.87
C ALA A 411 -24.97 -5.07 -13.86
N ARG A 412 -25.18 -4.09 -14.77
CA ARG A 412 -26.22 -4.16 -15.82
C ARG A 412 -25.75 -4.80 -17.12
N GLY A 413 -24.51 -5.30 -17.19
CA GLY A 413 -23.94 -5.86 -18.41
C GLY A 413 -23.79 -4.87 -19.58
N ARG A 414 -23.94 -3.56 -19.32
CA ARG A 414 -23.92 -2.50 -20.36
C ARG A 414 -22.53 -2.06 -20.75
N VAL A 415 -21.52 -2.37 -19.94
CA VAL A 415 -20.12 -2.29 -20.35
C VAL A 415 -19.82 -3.61 -21.06
N ARG A 416 -19.99 -3.62 -22.38
CA ARG A 416 -19.44 -4.68 -23.22
C ARG A 416 -17.92 -4.58 -23.08
N ASP A 417 -17.32 -5.63 -22.58
CA ASP A 417 -15.88 -5.78 -22.52
C ASP A 417 -15.35 -5.89 -23.96
N ASP A 418 -14.85 -4.79 -24.52
CA ASP A 418 -14.35 -4.67 -25.91
C ASP A 418 -13.13 -5.57 -26.22
N ARG A 419 -12.81 -6.55 -25.35
CA ARG A 419 -11.67 -7.47 -25.49
C ARG A 419 -12.02 -8.95 -25.23
N ALA A 420 -13.29 -9.32 -25.13
CA ALA A 420 -13.66 -10.73 -25.18
C ALA A 420 -13.52 -11.24 -26.64
N PRO A 421 -12.71 -12.29 -26.93
CA PRO A 421 -12.85 -12.99 -28.21
C PRO A 421 -14.28 -13.52 -28.28
N GLY A 422 -15.03 -13.03 -29.26
CA GLY A 422 -16.44 -13.33 -29.41
C GLY A 422 -16.65 -14.83 -29.57
N ILE A 423 -17.33 -15.44 -28.61
CA ILE A 423 -18.03 -16.70 -28.85
C ILE A 423 -19.20 -16.33 -29.77
N PRO A 424 -19.31 -16.88 -30.99
CA PRO A 424 -20.43 -16.61 -31.87
C PRO A 424 -21.71 -17.05 -31.16
N GLN A 425 -22.68 -16.15 -31.04
CA GLN A 425 -24.02 -16.57 -30.64
C GLN A 425 -24.60 -17.45 -31.77
N PRO A 426 -25.24 -18.59 -31.44
CA PRO A 426 -25.95 -19.35 -32.43
C PRO A 426 -27.11 -18.50 -32.94
N THR A 427 -27.11 -18.20 -34.23
CA THR A 427 -28.25 -17.60 -34.92
C THR A 427 -29.46 -18.52 -34.72
N MET A 428 -30.41 -18.10 -33.89
CA MET A 428 -31.75 -18.66 -33.93
C MET A 428 -32.35 -18.29 -35.29
N LYS A 429 -32.41 -19.29 -36.18
CA LYS A 429 -33.32 -19.24 -37.32
C LYS A 429 -34.73 -19.39 -36.75
N ASN A 430 -35.52 -18.32 -36.85
CA ASN A 430 -36.96 -18.43 -36.62
C ASN A 430 -37.58 -19.25 -37.78
N PRO A 431 -38.53 -20.16 -37.48
CA PRO A 431 -39.33 -20.85 -38.49
C PRO A 431 -40.27 -19.90 -39.23
#